data_AF-A0A2T0U8K7-F1
#
_entry.id   AF-A0A2T0U8K7-F1
#
_cell.length_a   1.000
_cell.length_b   1.000
_cell.length_c   1.000
_cell.angle_alpha   90.00
_cell.angle_beta   90.00
_cell.angle_gamma   90.00
#
_symmetry.space_group_name_H-M   'P 1'
#
loop_
_entity.id
_entity.type
_entity.pdbx_description
1 polymer ?
#
loop_
_entity_poly.entity_id
_entity_poly.type
_entity_poly.pdbx_seq_one_letter_code
_entity_poly.pdbx_strand_id
1 'polypeptide(L)'
;MEQTQYRGFDPVLDARPVMHSQFLHRGEEVLFAVGVLPANTAYDVRGRERNGSPKRFVLSALKTTLVTTIRVIAKLIAIYLSPNFFPELSGRRVVPVTVSGPRSDCRAAALADAARSRTGVWILTDRRFAFAEVRDHDQRATAPETTEDRLELLKWNLDLPGRWSPGQEDQQLGPVTTVPVFELSADRYWDRSRDRRKPKGSVEGVFHLLEFPDGSSIALGIDSPV
;
A
#
# COMPACT_ATOMS: atom_id res chain seq x y z
N MET A 1 -10.72 27.04 -26.15
CA MET A 1 -9.74 25.99 -25.81
C MET A 1 -10.45 25.00 -24.91
N GLU A 2 -10.81 23.84 -25.44
CA GLU A 2 -11.30 22.75 -24.60
C GLU A 2 -10.14 22.26 -23.73
N GLN A 3 -10.30 22.30 -22.41
CA GLN A 3 -9.37 21.61 -21.52
C GLN A 3 -9.68 20.13 -21.63
N THR A 4 -8.80 19.37 -22.27
CA THR A 4 -8.86 17.91 -22.23
C THR A 4 -8.75 17.48 -20.77
N GLN A 5 -9.83 16.90 -20.25
CA GLN A 5 -9.87 16.41 -18.88
C GLN A 5 -9.21 15.03 -18.84
N TYR A 6 -8.07 14.93 -18.17
CA TYR A 6 -7.38 13.67 -17.94
C TYR A 6 -7.85 13.06 -16.62
N ARG A 7 -7.84 11.72 -16.55
CA ARG A 7 -8.00 11.02 -15.27
C ARG A 7 -6.66 10.84 -14.59
N GLY A 8 -6.67 10.80 -13.25
CA GLY A 8 -5.49 10.50 -12.46
C GLY A 8 -5.10 9.03 -12.51
N PHE A 9 -3.93 8.72 -11.96
CA PHE A 9 -3.42 7.35 -11.88
C PHE A 9 -4.30 6.45 -11.00
N ASP A 10 -4.77 5.34 -11.58
CA ASP A 10 -5.44 4.25 -10.87
C ASP A 10 -4.46 3.07 -10.69
N PRO A 11 -4.04 2.74 -9.45
CA PRO A 11 -3.10 1.66 -9.21
C PRO A 11 -3.58 0.27 -9.64
N VAL A 12 -4.89 0.06 -9.80
CA VAL A 12 -5.46 -1.22 -10.26
C VAL A 12 -5.39 -1.31 -11.78
N LEU A 13 -5.78 -0.25 -12.49
CA LEU A 13 -5.88 -0.26 -13.95
C LEU A 13 -4.56 0.06 -14.65
N ASP A 14 -3.79 1.01 -14.10
CA ASP A 14 -2.66 1.63 -14.80
C ASP A 14 -1.29 1.08 -14.43
N ALA A 15 -1.18 0.35 -13.33
CA ALA A 15 0.10 -0.13 -12.84
C ALA A 15 0.88 -0.92 -13.90
N ARG A 16 0.23 -1.87 -14.59
CA ARG A 16 0.88 -2.66 -15.64
C ARG A 16 1.26 -1.80 -16.86
N PRO A 17 0.33 -1.05 -17.49
CA PRO A 17 0.66 -0.18 -18.63
C PRO A 17 1.78 0.84 -18.33
N VAL A 18 1.75 1.47 -17.16
CA VAL A 18 2.74 2.49 -16.78
C VAL A 18 4.11 1.86 -16.55
N MET A 19 4.19 0.69 -15.89
CA MET A 19 5.47 0.01 -15.72
C MET A 19 6.07 -0.45 -17.06
N HIS A 20 5.24 -1.00 -17.96
CA HIS A 20 5.70 -1.43 -19.29
C HIS A 20 6.22 -0.29 -20.17
N SER A 21 5.62 0.91 -20.06
CA SER A 21 6.00 2.05 -20.90
C SER A 21 7.18 2.85 -20.37
N GLN A 22 7.37 2.94 -19.04
CA GLN A 22 8.33 3.87 -18.45
C GLN A 22 9.40 3.23 -17.56
N PHE A 23 9.15 2.05 -16.98
CA PHE A 23 10.01 1.51 -15.92
C PHE A 23 10.79 0.26 -16.33
N LEU A 24 10.18 -0.62 -17.13
CA LEU A 24 10.78 -1.89 -17.53
C LEU A 24 11.87 -1.70 -18.60
N HIS A 25 12.96 -2.44 -18.46
CA HIS A 25 13.94 -2.53 -19.54
C HIS A 25 13.42 -3.43 -20.67
N ARG A 26 13.94 -3.20 -21.88
CA ARG A 26 13.60 -4.03 -23.04
C ARG A 26 13.96 -5.49 -22.77
N GLY A 27 12.95 -6.36 -22.82
CA GLY A 27 13.09 -7.81 -22.62
C GLY A 27 13.09 -8.27 -21.16
N GLU A 28 12.73 -7.41 -20.19
CA GLU A 28 12.39 -7.87 -18.83
C GLU A 28 11.01 -8.54 -18.82
N GLU A 29 10.90 -9.68 -18.14
CA GLU A 29 9.65 -10.40 -17.94
C GLU A 29 9.05 -10.04 -16.58
N VAL A 30 7.77 -9.63 -16.57
CA VAL A 30 7.06 -9.28 -15.33
C VAL A 30 6.48 -10.52 -14.68
N LEU A 31 7.06 -10.93 -13.56
CA LEU A 31 6.57 -12.03 -12.73
C LEU A 31 5.42 -11.58 -11.81
N PHE A 32 5.50 -10.35 -11.32
CA PHE A 32 4.49 -9.74 -10.47
C PHE A 32 4.52 -8.21 -10.59
N ALA A 33 3.34 -7.59 -10.68
CA ALA A 33 3.19 -6.14 -10.60
C ALA A 33 1.86 -5.79 -9.94
N VAL A 34 1.89 -4.98 -8.89
CA VAL A 34 0.68 -4.48 -8.22
C VAL A 34 0.83 -3.01 -7.88
N GLY A 35 -0.11 -2.19 -8.34
CA GLY A 35 -0.21 -0.82 -7.89
C GLY A 35 -0.83 -0.74 -6.51
N VAL A 36 -0.32 0.17 -5.70
CA VAL A 36 -0.74 0.38 -4.32
C VAL A 36 -0.91 1.86 -4.00
N LEU A 37 -1.90 2.14 -3.16
CA LEU A 37 -2.02 3.41 -2.44
C LEU A 37 -1.20 3.34 -1.15
N PRO A 38 -0.91 4.51 -0.51
CA PRO A 38 -0.24 4.55 0.77
C PRO A 38 -0.88 3.61 1.80
N ALA A 39 -0.05 2.95 2.61
CA ALA A 39 -0.44 2.01 3.66
C ALA A 39 -1.05 0.65 3.23
N ASN A 40 -0.94 0.23 1.96
CA ASN A 40 -1.41 -1.09 1.49
C ASN A 40 -0.46 -2.29 1.77
N THR A 41 0.48 -2.15 2.71
CA THR A 41 1.44 -3.20 3.08
C THR A 41 1.18 -3.69 4.50
N ALA A 42 1.06 -5.01 4.69
CA ALA A 42 0.94 -5.61 6.02
C ALA A 42 2.31 -5.98 6.58
N TYR A 43 2.51 -5.73 7.87
CA TYR A 43 3.75 -6.03 8.59
C TYR A 43 3.53 -7.12 9.65
N ASP A 44 4.30 -8.20 9.55
CA ASP A 44 4.49 -9.21 10.59
C ASP A 44 5.95 -9.18 11.06
N VAL A 45 6.32 -8.04 11.64
CA VAL A 45 7.68 -7.76 12.10
C VAL A 45 7.67 -7.60 13.61
N ARG A 46 8.64 -8.24 14.30
CA ARG A 46 8.77 -8.11 15.76
C ARG A 46 8.94 -6.63 16.13
N GLY A 47 8.13 -6.17 17.09
CA GLY A 47 8.16 -4.77 17.54
C GLY A 47 7.34 -3.80 16.67
N ARG A 48 6.63 -4.26 15.63
CA ARG A 48 5.74 -3.43 14.81
C ARG A 48 4.28 -3.90 14.82
N GLU A 49 3.36 -2.97 14.71
CA GLU A 49 1.94 -3.22 14.43
C GLU A 49 1.75 -3.62 12.96
N ARG A 50 0.55 -4.11 12.60
CA ARG A 50 0.24 -4.59 11.23
C ARG A 50 0.39 -3.50 10.16
N ASN A 51 0.15 -2.24 10.51
CA ASN A 51 0.34 -1.09 9.63
C ASN A 51 1.80 -0.63 9.54
N GLY A 52 2.73 -1.34 10.17
CA GLY A 52 4.16 -1.02 10.23
C GLY A 52 4.54 0.01 11.28
N SER A 53 3.61 0.53 12.09
CA SER A 53 3.92 1.45 13.18
C SER A 53 4.73 0.74 14.29
N PRO A 54 5.62 1.43 15.03
CA PRO A 54 6.30 0.83 16.17
C PRO A 54 5.29 0.47 17.28
N LYS A 55 5.38 -0.75 17.82
CA LYS A 55 4.63 -1.13 19.03
C LYS A 55 5.11 -0.28 20.18
N ARG A 56 4.28 0.63 20.67
CA ARG A 56 4.55 1.32 21.94
C ARG A 56 4.42 0.31 23.06
N PHE A 57 5.53 -0.13 23.65
CA PHE A 57 5.50 -0.80 24.95
C PHE A 57 5.00 0.22 25.97
N VAL A 58 3.69 0.21 26.22
CA VAL A 58 3.11 0.98 27.30
C VAL A 58 3.60 0.32 28.58
N LEU A 59 4.55 0.96 29.28
CA LEU A 59 4.89 0.63 30.67
C LEU A 59 3.58 0.59 31.47
N SER A 60 3.11 -0.63 31.75
CA SER A 60 1.72 -0.94 32.09
C SER A 60 1.34 -0.65 33.53
N ALA A 61 2.19 0.04 34.30
CA ALA A 61 1.95 0.27 35.72
C ALA A 61 1.30 1.62 36.05
N LEU A 62 1.42 2.65 35.20
CA LEU A 62 0.99 4.01 35.56
C LEU A 62 -0.28 4.51 34.81
N LYS A 63 -0.77 3.77 33.81
CA LYS A 63 -1.84 4.23 32.88
C LYS A 63 -3.24 3.68 33.17
N THR A 64 -3.36 2.67 34.03
CA THR A 64 -4.60 1.90 34.19
C THR A 64 -5.71 2.67 34.90
N THR A 65 -5.39 3.67 35.71
CA THR A 65 -6.37 4.50 36.44
C THR A 65 -6.85 5.71 35.65
N LEU A 66 -6.04 6.27 34.73
CA LEU A 66 -6.43 7.45 33.94
C LEU A 66 -7.16 7.09 32.63
N VAL A 67 -6.81 5.95 32.02
CA VAL A 67 -7.33 5.53 30.70
C VAL A 67 -8.74 4.94 30.80
N THR A 68 -9.12 4.34 31.93
CA THR A 68 -10.47 3.80 32.15
C THR A 68 -11.53 4.91 32.16
N THR A 69 -11.26 6.04 32.80
CA THR A 69 -12.20 7.17 32.85
C THR A 69 -12.42 7.80 31.47
N ILE A 70 -11.33 7.99 30.70
CA ILE A 70 -11.40 8.52 29.34
C ILE A 70 -12.07 7.52 28.38
N ARG A 71 -11.84 6.21 28.54
CA ARG A 71 -12.47 5.18 27.68
C ARG A 71 -13.98 5.11 27.83
N VAL A 72 -14.54 5.38 29.01
CA VAL A 72 -16.00 5.40 29.19
C VAL A 72 -16.63 6.59 28.47
N ILE A 73 -16.00 7.77 28.56
CA ILE A 73 -16.45 8.99 27.87
C ILE A 73 -16.30 8.84 26.34
N ALA A 74 -15.17 8.30 25.87
CA ALA A 74 -14.93 8.06 24.45
C ALA A 74 -15.86 6.97 23.87
N LYS A 75 -16.23 5.95 24.65
CA LYS A 75 -17.22 4.94 24.21
C LYS A 75 -18.61 5.56 24.04
N LEU A 76 -19.01 6.48 24.91
CA LEU A 76 -20.30 7.18 24.78
C LEU A 76 -20.35 8.07 23.52
N ILE A 77 -19.23 8.69 23.15
CA ILE A 77 -19.13 9.52 21.94
C ILE A 77 -19.03 8.65 20.67
N ALA A 78 -18.28 7.54 20.70
CA ALA A 78 -18.14 6.64 19.55
C ALA A 78 -19.44 5.91 19.19
N ILE A 79 -20.29 5.58 20.17
CA ILE A 79 -21.61 4.97 19.92
C ILE A 79 -22.55 5.93 19.18
N TYR A 80 -22.37 7.24 19.34
CA TYR A 80 -23.23 8.26 18.70
C TYR A 80 -22.75 8.70 17.31
N LEU A 81 -21.51 8.38 16.90
CA LEU A 81 -20.85 9.01 15.74
C LEU A 81 -20.28 8.06 14.68
N SER A 82 -20.46 6.74 14.73
CA SER A 82 -19.91 5.88 13.67
C SER A 82 -20.91 4.89 13.06
N PRO A 83 -21.44 5.17 11.86
CA PRO A 83 -21.69 4.12 10.89
C PRO A 83 -20.34 3.72 10.24
N ASN A 84 -19.91 2.48 10.50
CA ASN A 84 -19.06 1.66 9.62
C ASN A 84 -17.91 2.35 8.84
N PHE A 85 -16.84 2.76 9.55
CA PHE A 85 -15.59 3.21 8.94
C PHE A 85 -14.61 2.05 8.69
N PHE A 86 -14.99 1.11 7.83
CA PHE A 86 -14.05 0.37 6.97
C PHE A 86 -14.87 -0.11 5.76
N PRO A 87 -14.64 0.45 4.56
CA PRO A 87 -15.11 -0.23 3.38
C PRO A 87 -14.36 -1.56 3.33
N GLU A 88 -15.10 -2.66 3.46
CA GLU A 88 -14.69 -3.92 2.87
C GLU A 88 -14.27 -3.61 1.44
N LEU A 89 -12.96 -3.68 1.16
CA LEU A 89 -12.43 -3.65 -0.19
C LEU A 89 -13.07 -4.82 -0.93
N SER A 90 -14.14 -4.50 -1.64
CA SER A 90 -14.85 -5.34 -2.59
C SER A 90 -13.84 -5.95 -3.56
N GLY A 91 -13.55 -7.24 -3.41
CA GLY A 91 -12.93 -8.08 -4.44
C GLY A 91 -11.60 -8.76 -4.08
N ARG A 92 -10.65 -8.08 -3.40
CA ARG A 92 -9.32 -8.67 -3.12
C ARG A 92 -9.27 -9.28 -1.73
N ARG A 93 -9.35 -10.62 -1.66
CA ARG A 93 -9.24 -11.34 -0.37
C ARG A 93 -7.80 -11.38 0.16
N VAL A 94 -6.80 -11.22 -0.71
CA VAL A 94 -5.38 -11.35 -0.39
C VAL A 94 -4.72 -9.98 -0.21
N VAL A 95 -3.94 -9.80 0.85
CA VAL A 95 -3.11 -8.59 1.01
C VAL A 95 -1.98 -8.66 -0.03
N PRO A 96 -1.83 -7.64 -0.91
CA PRO A 96 -0.93 -7.74 -2.05
C PRO A 96 0.55 -7.78 -1.65
N VAL A 97 0.92 -7.19 -0.50
CA VAL A 97 2.29 -7.22 0.00
C VAL A 97 2.29 -7.43 1.51
N THR A 98 2.98 -8.49 1.96
CA THR A 98 3.23 -8.76 3.38
C THR A 98 4.73 -8.78 3.67
N VAL A 99 5.13 -8.14 4.75
CA VAL A 99 6.53 -7.96 5.16
C VAL A 99 6.75 -8.69 6.47
N SER A 100 7.74 -9.56 6.53
CA SER A 100 8.03 -10.38 7.72
C SER A 100 9.49 -10.24 8.14
N GLY A 101 9.76 -10.29 9.44
CA GLY A 101 11.14 -10.29 9.89
C GLY A 101 11.35 -10.28 11.41
N PRO A 102 12.58 -10.61 11.84
CA PRO A 102 12.90 -10.84 13.25
C PRO A 102 13.04 -9.54 14.07
N ARG A 103 13.27 -8.39 13.40
CA ARG A 103 13.52 -7.08 14.03
C ARG A 103 12.88 -5.95 13.21
N SER A 104 12.58 -4.83 13.86
CA SER A 104 11.93 -3.68 13.24
C SER A 104 12.75 -2.97 12.18
N ASP A 105 14.07 -3.13 12.21
CA ASP A 105 15.06 -2.54 11.30
C ASP A 105 15.56 -3.53 10.23
N CYS A 106 14.90 -4.68 10.08
CA CYS A 106 15.27 -5.65 9.06
C CYS A 106 15.11 -5.07 7.64
N ARG A 107 15.81 -5.67 6.69
CA ARG A 107 15.87 -5.22 5.29
C ARG A 107 14.50 -5.15 4.65
N ALA A 108 13.66 -6.18 4.83
CA ALA A 108 12.30 -6.19 4.31
C ALA A 108 11.46 -5.02 4.87
N ALA A 109 11.60 -4.71 6.17
CA ALA A 109 10.91 -3.59 6.80
C ALA A 109 11.42 -2.24 6.28
N ALA A 110 12.72 -2.09 6.07
CA ALA A 110 13.31 -0.85 5.52
C ALA A 110 12.81 -0.56 4.09
N LEU A 111 12.75 -1.57 3.22
CA LEU A 111 12.21 -1.44 1.86
C LEU A 111 10.72 -1.06 1.88
N ALA A 112 9.96 -1.71 2.75
CA ALA A 112 8.54 -1.43 2.88
C ALA A 112 8.24 -0.05 3.49
N ASP A 113 9.04 0.40 4.45
CA ASP A 113 8.94 1.76 5.00
C ASP A 113 9.26 2.80 3.92
N ALA A 114 10.23 2.52 3.02
CA ALA A 114 10.51 3.37 1.88
C ALA A 114 9.31 3.43 0.90
N ALA A 115 8.50 2.39 0.75
CA ALA A 115 7.31 2.44 -0.09
C ALA A 115 6.06 3.01 0.60
N ARG A 116 6.01 2.99 1.94
CA ARG A 116 4.78 3.09 2.75
C ARG A 116 3.93 4.33 2.50
N SER A 117 4.54 5.49 2.30
CA SER A 117 3.86 6.78 2.15
C SER A 117 3.67 7.21 0.70
N ARG A 118 3.89 6.31 -0.25
CA ARG A 118 3.94 6.62 -1.68
C ARG A 118 2.86 5.85 -2.42
N THR A 119 2.25 6.51 -3.40
CA THR A 119 1.49 5.83 -4.45
C THR A 119 2.48 5.26 -5.46
N GLY A 120 2.37 3.99 -5.78
CA GLY A 120 3.38 3.35 -6.62
C GLY A 120 3.08 1.91 -6.96
N VAL A 121 4.06 1.24 -7.55
CA VAL A 121 3.95 -0.14 -8.01
C VAL A 121 5.07 -0.97 -7.41
N TRP A 122 4.69 -2.07 -6.73
CA TRP A 122 5.62 -3.14 -6.40
C TRP A 122 5.79 -4.01 -7.63
N ILE A 123 7.04 -4.25 -8.03
CA ILE A 123 7.34 -5.02 -9.24
C ILE A 123 8.44 -6.06 -8.99
N LEU A 124 8.17 -7.29 -9.44
CA LEU A 124 9.13 -8.38 -9.51
C LEU A 124 9.25 -8.79 -10.97
N THR A 125 10.48 -8.85 -11.44
CA THR A 125 10.86 -9.31 -12.77
C THR A 125 11.80 -10.51 -12.67
N ASP A 126 12.12 -11.10 -13.82
CA ASP A 126 13.20 -12.09 -13.96
C ASP A 126 14.58 -11.56 -13.54
N ARG A 127 14.78 -10.24 -13.46
CA ARG A 127 16.09 -9.61 -13.19
C ARG A 127 16.20 -8.88 -11.87
N ARG A 128 15.10 -8.33 -11.37
CA ARG A 128 15.10 -7.43 -10.21
C ARG A 128 13.75 -7.36 -9.51
N PHE A 129 13.82 -6.94 -8.26
CA PHE A 129 12.70 -6.55 -7.43
C PHE A 129 12.80 -5.06 -7.10
N ALA A 130 11.70 -4.33 -7.25
CA ALA A 130 11.69 -2.87 -7.09
C ALA A 130 10.35 -2.34 -6.58
N PHE A 131 10.39 -1.08 -6.11
CA PHE A 131 9.20 -0.26 -5.96
C PHE A 131 9.41 1.06 -6.72
N ALA A 132 8.46 1.37 -7.59
CA ALA A 132 8.43 2.61 -8.35
C ALA A 132 7.32 3.52 -7.85
N GLU A 133 7.65 4.74 -7.43
CA GLU A 133 6.68 5.79 -7.14
C GLU A 133 6.08 6.28 -8.46
N VAL A 134 4.75 6.36 -8.53
CA VAL A 134 4.07 6.97 -9.68
C VAL A 134 3.65 8.37 -9.28
N ARG A 135 4.27 9.36 -9.91
CA ARG A 135 3.99 10.77 -9.69
C ARG A 135 3.03 11.24 -10.77
N ASP A 136 1.81 11.52 -10.37
CA ASP A 136 0.84 12.20 -11.19
C ASP A 136 1.13 13.71 -11.11
N HIS A 137 1.40 14.34 -12.27
CA HIS A 137 1.73 15.76 -12.34
C HIS A 137 0.58 16.65 -11.88
N ASP A 138 -0.66 16.18 -12.01
CA ASP A 138 -1.86 16.94 -11.66
C ASP A 138 -2.27 16.72 -10.19
N GLN A 139 -1.90 15.58 -9.57
CA GLN A 139 -2.17 15.33 -8.13
C GLN A 139 -1.18 16.01 -7.17
N ARG A 140 -0.06 16.56 -7.66
CA ARG A 140 0.81 17.42 -6.82
C ARG A 140 0.18 18.77 -6.48
N ALA A 141 -0.98 19.11 -7.04
CA ALA A 141 -1.77 20.24 -6.57
C ALA A 141 -2.54 19.96 -5.27
N THR A 142 -2.53 18.74 -4.73
CA THR A 142 -3.39 18.39 -3.58
C THR A 142 -2.77 17.36 -2.63
N ALA A 143 -1.51 17.56 -2.23
CA ALA A 143 -1.10 17.08 -0.91
C ALA A 143 -1.50 18.15 0.11
N PRO A 144 -2.53 17.95 0.95
CA PRO A 144 -2.89 18.95 1.95
C PRO A 144 -1.71 19.16 2.91
N GLU A 145 -1.10 20.33 2.86
CA GLU A 145 0.04 20.70 3.73
C GLU A 145 -0.40 20.87 5.18
N THR A 146 -1.70 21.08 5.43
CA THR A 146 -2.25 21.34 6.75
C THR A 146 -3.35 20.35 7.16
N THR A 147 -3.60 20.28 8.47
CA THR A 147 -4.66 19.41 9.03
C THR A 147 -6.06 19.93 8.66
N GLU A 148 -6.20 21.23 8.43
CA GLU A 148 -7.42 21.86 7.93
C GLU A 148 -7.68 21.51 6.46
N ASP A 149 -6.67 21.56 5.58
CA ASP A 149 -6.84 21.14 4.18
C ASP A 149 -7.23 19.66 4.09
N ARG A 150 -6.71 18.83 5.00
CA ARG A 150 -7.06 17.41 5.11
C ARG A 150 -8.49 17.19 5.62
N LEU A 151 -8.98 18.07 6.49
CA LEU A 151 -10.36 18.11 6.99
C LEU A 151 -11.32 18.61 5.92
N GLU A 152 -10.94 19.58 5.10
CA GLU A 152 -11.72 20.02 3.95
C GLU A 152 -11.76 18.98 2.84
N LEU A 153 -10.64 18.30 2.55
CA LEU A 153 -10.62 17.14 1.66
C LEU A 153 -11.49 16.01 2.18
N LEU A 154 -11.51 15.79 3.50
CA LEU A 154 -12.43 14.83 4.13
C LEU A 154 -13.89 15.29 4.05
N LYS A 155 -14.19 16.58 4.22
CA LYS A 155 -15.54 17.13 4.06
C LYS A 155 -16.01 17.04 2.60
N TRP A 156 -15.16 17.38 1.64
CA TRP A 156 -15.40 17.21 0.22
C TRP A 156 -15.60 15.73 -0.15
N ASN A 157 -14.83 14.83 0.48
CA ASN A 157 -14.99 13.37 0.31
C ASN A 157 -16.13 12.75 1.16
N LEU A 158 -16.74 13.49 2.08
CA LEU A 158 -17.90 13.07 2.86
C LEU A 158 -19.21 13.54 2.21
N ASP A 159 -19.14 14.59 1.38
CA ASP A 159 -20.22 15.08 0.53
C ASP A 159 -20.19 14.46 -0.88
N LEU A 160 -19.56 13.27 -1.03
CA LEU A 160 -19.38 12.64 -2.33
C LEU A 160 -20.74 12.35 -3.01
N PRO A 161 -20.91 12.82 -4.27
CA PRO A 161 -21.39 11.95 -5.33
C PRO A 161 -20.48 10.72 -5.40
N GLY A 162 -20.69 9.76 -4.50
CA GLY A 162 -20.00 8.46 -4.40
C GLY A 162 -20.45 7.49 -5.49
N ARG A 163 -20.80 8.01 -6.67
CA ARG A 163 -21.01 7.24 -7.88
C ARG A 163 -20.01 7.81 -8.88
N TRP A 164 -18.97 7.02 -9.15
CA TRP A 164 -18.24 7.15 -10.40
C TRP A 164 -19.29 7.17 -11.50
N SER A 165 -19.40 8.29 -12.21
CA SER A 165 -20.20 8.30 -13.43
C SER A 165 -19.59 7.23 -14.34
N PRO A 166 -20.37 6.30 -14.90
CA PRO A 166 -19.89 5.16 -15.72
C PRO A 166 -19.27 5.57 -17.08
N GLY A 167 -18.46 6.63 -17.11
CA GLY A 167 -17.75 7.15 -18.29
C GLY A 167 -16.40 7.80 -18.00
N GLN A 168 -15.86 7.70 -16.77
CA GLN A 168 -14.50 8.16 -16.46
C GLN A 168 -13.41 7.09 -16.69
N GLU A 169 -13.75 5.80 -16.75
CA GLU A 169 -12.79 4.74 -17.11
C GLU A 169 -12.28 4.90 -18.55
N ASP A 170 -13.12 5.45 -19.44
CA ASP A 170 -12.77 5.74 -20.84
C ASP A 170 -11.92 7.01 -21.02
N GLN A 171 -11.70 7.80 -19.95
CA GLN A 171 -10.85 8.98 -20.03
C GLN A 171 -9.37 8.58 -20.10
N GLN A 172 -8.62 9.34 -20.89
CA GLN A 172 -7.18 9.12 -21.03
C GLN A 172 -6.47 9.43 -19.71
N LEU A 173 -5.55 8.54 -19.31
CA LEU A 173 -4.64 8.78 -18.18
C LEU A 173 -3.81 10.03 -18.45
N GLY A 174 -3.73 10.91 -17.45
CA GLY A 174 -2.89 12.10 -17.49
C GLY A 174 -1.40 11.79 -17.55
N PRO A 175 -0.54 12.82 -17.76
CA PRO A 175 0.90 12.63 -17.76
C PRO A 175 1.40 12.18 -16.37
N VAL A 176 1.86 10.93 -16.29
CA VAL A 176 2.47 10.35 -15.09
C VAL A 176 3.94 10.07 -15.32
N THR A 177 4.75 10.20 -14.26
CA THR A 177 6.17 9.85 -14.27
C THR A 177 6.47 8.78 -13.23
N THR A 178 7.19 7.73 -13.61
CA THR A 178 7.67 6.70 -12.68
C THR A 178 9.06 7.00 -12.16
N VAL A 179 9.27 6.95 -10.84
CA VAL A 179 10.58 7.16 -10.20
C VAL A 179 10.92 5.96 -9.30
N PRO A 180 12.08 5.29 -9.48
CA PRO A 180 12.48 4.21 -8.59
C PRO A 180 12.70 4.75 -7.17
N VAL A 181 12.07 4.10 -6.19
CA VAL A 181 12.36 4.34 -4.77
C VAL A 181 13.48 3.42 -4.30
N PHE A 182 13.46 2.17 -4.76
CA PHE A 182 14.56 1.24 -4.62
C PHE A 182 14.52 0.20 -5.75
N GLU A 183 15.69 -0.37 -6.03
CA GLU A 183 15.85 -1.48 -6.95
C GLU A 183 16.87 -2.48 -6.39
N LEU A 184 16.54 -3.76 -6.46
CA LEU A 184 17.38 -4.86 -6.02
C LEU A 184 17.51 -5.86 -7.16
N SER A 185 18.74 -6.06 -7.63
CA SER A 185 19.06 -7.14 -8.56
C SER A 185 18.76 -8.51 -7.95
N ALA A 186 18.45 -9.50 -8.79
CA ALA A 186 18.02 -10.84 -8.37
C ALA A 186 19.06 -11.60 -7.52
N ASP A 187 20.33 -11.21 -7.53
CA ASP A 187 21.38 -11.75 -6.67
C ASP A 187 21.29 -11.26 -5.20
N ARG A 188 20.43 -10.27 -4.93
CA ARG A 188 20.31 -9.63 -3.61
C ARG A 188 19.23 -10.25 -2.71
N TYR A 189 18.47 -11.21 -3.23
CA TYR A 189 17.41 -11.95 -2.55
C TYR A 189 17.28 -13.37 -3.11
N TRP A 190 16.61 -14.26 -2.39
CA TRP A 190 16.20 -15.56 -2.91
C TRP A 190 14.70 -15.55 -3.18
N ASP A 191 14.30 -15.73 -4.44
CA ASP A 191 12.89 -16.02 -4.76
C ASP A 191 12.64 -17.51 -4.50
N ARG A 192 11.83 -17.83 -3.49
CA ARG A 192 11.43 -19.21 -3.18
C ARG A 192 10.31 -19.72 -4.08
N SER A 193 10.02 -19.02 -5.18
CA SER A 193 8.94 -19.29 -6.11
C SER A 193 7.56 -19.18 -5.44
N ARG A 194 6.53 -19.55 -6.19
CA ARG A 194 5.14 -19.48 -5.75
C ARG A 194 4.85 -20.52 -4.68
N ASP A 195 4.50 -20.07 -3.49
CA ASP A 195 4.11 -20.94 -2.39
C ASP A 195 2.74 -20.54 -1.83
N ARG A 196 1.96 -21.55 -1.42
CA ARG A 196 0.64 -21.36 -0.84
C ARG A 196 0.79 -21.11 0.66
N ARG A 197 0.48 -19.91 1.11
CA ARG A 197 0.67 -19.50 2.51
C ARG A 197 -0.50 -18.66 3.01
N LYS A 198 -0.63 -18.58 4.33
CA LYS A 198 -1.56 -17.68 5.02
C LYS A 198 -0.77 -16.65 5.84
N PRO A 199 -0.30 -15.55 5.21
CA PRO A 199 0.33 -14.47 5.96
C PRO A 199 -0.65 -13.86 6.96
N LYS A 200 -0.13 -13.36 8.07
CA LYS A 200 -0.96 -12.77 9.13
C LYS A 200 -1.72 -11.56 8.60
N GLY A 201 -3.06 -11.64 8.63
CA GLY A 201 -3.94 -10.59 8.12
C GLY A 201 -4.23 -10.66 6.63
N SER A 202 -3.85 -11.74 5.95
CA SER A 202 -4.35 -12.10 4.62
C SER A 202 -5.14 -13.40 4.72
N VAL A 203 -6.02 -13.66 3.75
CA VAL A 203 -6.47 -15.04 3.51
C VAL A 203 -5.30 -15.86 2.96
N GLU A 204 -5.45 -17.18 3.04
CA GLU A 204 -4.53 -18.09 2.38
C GLU A 204 -4.56 -17.90 0.87
N GLY A 205 -3.39 -17.79 0.24
CA GLY A 205 -3.25 -17.50 -1.18
C GLY A 205 -1.89 -17.93 -1.71
N VAL A 206 -1.64 -17.66 -2.98
CA VAL A 206 -0.35 -17.92 -3.62
C VAL A 206 0.49 -16.66 -3.56
N PHE A 207 1.74 -16.79 -3.11
CA PHE A 207 2.66 -15.67 -2.96
C PHE A 207 3.99 -15.97 -3.65
N HIS A 208 4.62 -14.97 -4.27
CA HIS A 208 6.06 -14.98 -4.46
C HIS A 208 6.72 -14.61 -3.13
N LEU A 209 7.65 -15.42 -2.64
CA LEU A 209 8.35 -15.17 -1.40
C LEU A 209 9.80 -14.78 -1.69
N LEU A 210 10.12 -13.52 -1.39
CA LEU A 210 11.47 -13.00 -1.49
C LEU A 210 12.13 -13.04 -0.11
N GLU A 211 13.17 -13.86 0.05
CA GLU A 211 13.95 -13.97 1.29
C GLU A 211 15.25 -13.17 1.18
N PHE A 212 15.62 -12.49 2.26
CA PHE A 212 16.84 -11.68 2.34
C PHE A 212 17.90 -12.33 3.25
N PRO A 213 19.19 -11.96 3.10
CA PRO A 213 20.28 -12.52 3.91
C PRO A 213 20.13 -12.36 5.44
N ASP A 214 19.35 -11.38 5.90
CA ASP A 214 19.08 -11.14 7.32
C ASP A 214 17.91 -11.99 7.87
N GLY A 215 17.38 -12.92 7.07
CA GLY A 215 16.24 -13.77 7.42
C GLY A 215 14.89 -13.06 7.39
N SER A 216 14.83 -11.82 6.92
CA SER A 216 13.57 -11.14 6.63
C SER A 216 13.02 -11.53 5.26
N SER A 217 11.72 -11.29 5.03
CA SER A 217 11.09 -11.65 3.77
C SER A 217 9.95 -10.72 3.36
N ILE A 218 9.67 -10.67 2.06
CA ILE A 218 8.51 -10.01 1.48
C ILE A 218 7.71 -11.05 0.69
N ALA A 219 6.44 -11.19 1.02
CA ALA A 219 5.47 -12.02 0.31
C ALA A 219 4.59 -11.15 -0.59
N LEU A 220 4.61 -11.43 -1.89
CA LEU A 220 3.86 -10.73 -2.92
C LEU A 220 2.63 -11.56 -3.31
N GLY A 221 1.45 -11.12 -2.89
CA GLY A 221 0.20 -11.85 -3.02
C GLY A 221 -0.34 -11.80 -4.44
N ILE A 222 -0.44 -12.96 -5.07
CA ILE A 222 -1.00 -13.12 -6.40
C ILE A 222 -2.52 -13.27 -6.24
N ASP A 223 -3.28 -12.23 -6.60
CA ASP A 223 -4.71 -12.41 -6.84
C ASP A 223 -4.85 -13.35 -8.04
N SER A 224 -5.25 -14.60 -7.80
CA SER A 224 -5.62 -15.53 -8.87
C SER A 224 -6.71 -14.91 -9.75
N PRO A 225 -6.54 -15.00 -11.08
CA PRO A 225 -7.09 -16.17 -11.75
C PRO A 225 -5.97 -17.00 -12.41
N VAL A 226 -6.11 -18.32 -12.29
CA VAL A 226 -5.60 -19.24 -13.31
C VAL A 226 -6.59 -19.18 -14.47
#